data_AF-A0A0P7JKW3-F1
#
_entry.id   AF-A0A0P7JKW3-F1
#
_cell.length_a   1.000
_cell.length_b   1.000
_cell.length_c   1.000
_cell.angle_alpha   90.00
_cell.angle_beta   90.00
_cell.angle_gamma   90.00
#
_symmetry.space_group_name_H-M   'P 1'
#
loop_
_entity.id
_entity.type
_entity.pdbx_description
1 polymer ?
#
loop_
_entity_poly.entity_id
_entity_poly.type
_entity_poly.pdbx_seq_one_letter_code
_entity_poly.pdbx_strand_id
1 'polypeptide(L)' 'MQTMIRFLKQERAQVASFADFRARLRNYGYCIRGDEGEHFVHALPTLEKICPVPMEVFG' A
#
# COMPACT_ATOMS: atom_id res chain seq x y z
N MET A 1 -13.11 -11.14 -7.29
CA MET A 1 -12.21 -9.98 -7.11
C MET A 1 -11.83 -9.86 -5.64
N GLN A 2 -10.55 -10.04 -5.29
CA GLN A 2 -10.07 -9.64 -3.95
C GLN A 2 -10.04 -8.11 -3.89
N THR A 3 -10.54 -7.50 -2.82
CA THR A 3 -10.50 -6.05 -2.64
C THR A 3 -9.05 -5.59 -2.38
N MET A 4 -8.67 -4.41 -2.89
CA MET A 4 -7.31 -3.86 -2.73
C MET A 4 -6.85 -3.86 -1.25
N ILE A 5 -7.74 -3.55 -0.32
CA ILE A 5 -7.45 -3.60 1.13
C ILE A 5 -7.06 -5.01 1.59
N ARG A 6 -7.75 -6.06 1.12
CA ARG A 6 -7.41 -7.44 1.47
C ARG A 6 -6.03 -7.82 0.96
N PHE A 7 -5.71 -7.41 -0.28
CA PHE A 7 -4.38 -7.58 -0.85
C PHE A 7 -3.30 -6.89 0.01
N LEU A 8 -3.50 -5.62 0.38
CA LEU A 8 -2.55 -4.88 1.22
C LEU A 8 -2.32 -5.57 2.57
N LYS A 9 -3.38 -6.04 3.24
CA LYS A 9 -3.26 -6.77 4.52
C LYS A 9 -2.48 -8.08 4.36
N GLN A 10 -2.71 -8.83 3.28
CA GLN A 10 -2.01 -10.09 3.00
C GLN A 10 -0.51 -9.86 2.71
N GLU A 11 -0.18 -8.85 1.92
CA GLU A 11 1.20 -8.51 1.60
C GLU A 11 1.94 -7.96 2.82
N ARG A 12 1.28 -7.14 3.64
CA ARG A 12 1.84 -6.62 4.90
C ARG A 12 2.18 -7.73 5.89
N ALA A 13 1.34 -8.77 5.99
CA ALA A 13 1.56 -9.91 6.88
C ALA A 13 2.74 -10.83 6.48
N GLN A 14 3.17 -10.76 5.20
CA GLN A 14 4.27 -11.57 4.67
C GLN A 14 5.66 -10.93 4.86
N VAL A 15 5.73 -9.71 5.40
CA VAL A 15 6.98 -8.96 5.51
C VAL A 15 7.22 -8.45 6.91
N ALA A 16 8.49 -8.42 7.31
CA ALA A 16 8.90 -8.03 8.65
C ALA A 16 8.83 -6.52 8.88
N SER A 17 9.07 -5.71 7.83
CA SER A 17 9.14 -4.26 7.95
C SER A 17 8.24 -3.53 6.95
N PHE A 18 7.86 -2.31 7.30
CA PHE A 18 7.15 -1.41 6.38
C PHE A 18 8.00 -1.00 5.17
N ALA A 19 9.34 -1.03 5.30
CA ALA A 19 10.24 -0.81 4.17
C ALA A 19 10.13 -1.94 3.13
N ASP A 20 10.14 -3.19 3.58
CA ASP A 20 9.97 -4.37 2.73
C ASP A 20 8.59 -4.39 2.07
N PHE A 21 7.57 -4.00 2.82
CA PHE A 21 6.21 -3.84 2.29
C PHE A 21 6.18 -2.83 1.13
N ARG A 22 6.78 -1.64 1.30
CA ARG A 22 6.85 -0.64 0.23
C ARG A 22 7.66 -1.13 -0.96
N ALA A 23 8.74 -1.89 -0.74
CA ALA A 23 9.51 -2.48 -1.83
C ALA A 23 8.67 -3.49 -2.64
N ARG A 24 7.92 -4.37 -1.97
CA ARG A 24 6.99 -5.30 -2.64
C ARG A 24 5.92 -4.55 -3.43
N LEU A 25 5.31 -3.52 -2.86
CA LEU A 25 4.31 -2.71 -3.59
C LEU A 25 4.88 -2.08 -4.86
N ARG A 26 6.13 -1.60 -4.85
CA ARG A 26 6.76 -1.08 -6.07
C ARG A 26 6.90 -2.14 -7.16
N ASN A 27 7.16 -3.40 -6.81
CA ASN A 27 7.22 -4.49 -7.79
C ASN A 27 5.87 -4.75 -8.46
N TYR A 28 4.76 -4.40 -7.81
CA TYR A 28 3.42 -4.43 -8.38
C TYR A 28 3.01 -3.13 -9.09
N GLY A 29 3.91 -2.14 -9.18
CA GLY A 29 3.60 -0.84 -9.75
C GLY A 29 2.77 0.04 -8.82
N TYR A 30 2.90 -0.11 -7.50
CA TYR A 30 2.21 0.72 -6.51
C TYR A 30 3.19 1.43 -5.58
N CYS A 31 2.75 2.56 -5.00
CA CYS A 31 3.42 3.17 -3.85
C CYS A 31 2.41 3.72 -2.85
N ILE A 32 2.79 3.76 -1.57
CA ILE A 32 1.99 4.40 -0.52
C ILE A 32 2.56 5.78 -0.23
N ARG A 33 1.71 6.80 -0.21
CA ARG A 33 2.04 8.18 0.17
C ARG A 33 1.09 8.64 1.27
N GLY A 34 1.61 9.45 2.19
CA GLY A 34 0.82 10.11 3.23
C GLY A 34 0.57 11.57 2.87
N ASP A 35 -0.65 12.06 3.09
CA ASP A 35 -1.04 13.46 2.97
C ASP A 35 -2.00 13.81 4.11
N GLU A 36 -1.72 14.88 4.86
CA GLU A 36 -2.54 15.40 5.96
C GLU A 36 -3.08 14.34 6.97
N GLY A 37 -2.27 13.33 7.29
CA GLY A 37 -2.63 12.27 8.26
C GLY A 37 -3.37 11.07 7.66
N GLU A 38 -3.70 11.10 6.37
CA GLU A 38 -4.23 9.97 5.63
C GLU A 38 -3.16 9.35 4.72
N HIS A 39 -3.26 8.06 4.45
CA HIS A 39 -2.37 7.38 3.51
C HIS A 39 -3.14 6.81 2.34
N PHE A 40 -2.54 6.83 1.16
CA PHE A 40 -3.16 6.34 -0.06
C PHE A 40 -2.20 5.47 -0.87
N VAL A 41 -2.76 4.46 -1.54
CA VAL A 41 -2.07 3.74 -2.60
C VAL A 41 -2.17 4.56 -3.88
N HIS A 42 -1.04 4.73 -4.53
CA HIS A 42 -0.95 5.32 -5.86
C HIS A 42 -0.41 4.29 -6.85
N ALA A 43 -0.95 4.28 -8.07
CA ALA A 43 -0.38 3.51 -9.18
C ALA A 43 0.86 4.22 -9.76
N LEU A 44 1.85 3.45 -10.18
CA LEU A 44 3.05 3.93 -10.85
C LEU A 44 2.97 3.59 -12.35
N PRO A 45 3.50 4.45 -13.24
CA PRO A 45 4.15 5.74 -12.95
C PRO A 45 3.18 6.93 -12.84
N THR A 46 1.88 6.75 -13.09
CA THR A 46 0.89 7.84 -13.23
C THR A 46 0.61 8.60 -11.94
N LEU A 47 0.93 8.00 -10.79
CA LEU A 47 0.58 8.48 -9.45
C LEU A 47 -0.92 8.66 -9.22
N GLU A 48 -1.75 7.95 -9.99
CA GLU A 48 -3.19 7.94 -9.79
C GLU A 48 -3.53 7.37 -8.41
N LYS A 49 -4.36 8.10 -7.65
CA LYS A 49 -4.82 7.73 -6.31
C LYS A 49 -5.85 6.61 -6.41
N ILE A 50 -5.51 5.42 -5.91
CA ILE A 50 -6.31 4.21 -6.06
C ILE A 50 -7.24 3.99 -4.87
N CYS A 51 -6.70 3.95 -3.65
CA CYS A 51 -7.50 3.74 -2.46
C CYS A 51 -6.83 4.28 -1.18
N PRO A 52 -7.60 4.68 -0.16
CA PRO A 52 -7.07 4.93 1.17
C PRO A 52 -6.49 3.65 1.77
N VAL A 53 -5.40 3.79 2.51
CA VAL A 53 -4.75 2.72 3.26
C VAL A 53 -5.20 2.83 4.71
N PRO A 54 -5.96 1.86 5.25
CA PRO A 54 -6.36 1.89 6.64
C PRO A 54 -5.14 1.74 7.56
N MET A 55 -5.17 2.39 8.73
CA MET A 55 -4.10 2.37 9.73
C MET A 55 -3.66 0.96 10.14
N GLU A 56 -4.57 -0.03 10.07
CA GLU A 56 -4.28 -1.45 10.34
C GLU A 56 -3.18 -2.05 9.44
N VAL A 57 -2.95 -1.48 8.25
CA VAL A 57 -1.87 -1.92 7.34
C VAL A 57 -0.50 -1.41 7.79
N PHE A 58 -0.46 -0.40 8.66
CA PHE A 58 0.78 0.17 9.21
C PHE A 58 1.23 -0.50 10.51
N GLY A 59 0.36 -1.30 11.15
CA GLY A 59 0.70 -2.14 12.30
C GLY A 59 1.78 -3.15 11.97
#